data_AF-A0AAD4SHR1-F1
#
_entry.id   AF-A0AAD4SHR1-F1
#
_cell.length_a   1.000
_cell.length_b   1.000
_cell.length_c   1.000
_cell.angle_alpha   90.00
_cell.angle_beta   90.00
_cell.angle_gamma   90.00
#
_symmetry.space_group_name_H-M   'P 1'
#
loop_
_entity.id
_entity.type
_entity.pdbx_description
1 polymer ?
#
loop_
_entity_poly.entity_id
_entity_poly.type
_entity_poly.pdbx_seq_one_letter_code
_entity_poly.pdbx_strand_id
1 'polypeptide(L)'
;MRISCRKLGFKSLDLDLEEFDLLQANRFKKVAVTQSCREALQNVNLSKNCYTDVIPFDENRVVLKSSKDTRSSGRDYINASFVEVGRLVPVNPFHSL
;
A
#
# COMPACT_ATOMS: atom_id res chain seq x y z
N MET A 1 -13.71 -8.32 3.95
CA MET A 1 -12.78 -9.38 4.40
C MET A 1 -12.45 -9.11 5.87
N ARG A 2 -12.92 -9.95 6.80
CA ARG A 2 -12.59 -9.80 8.23
C ARG A 2 -11.30 -10.58 8.49
N ILE A 3 -10.21 -9.89 8.75
CA ILE A 3 -8.98 -10.51 9.20
C ILE A 3 -9.22 -10.91 10.66
N SER A 4 -9.17 -12.21 10.95
CA SER A 4 -9.24 -12.73 12.31
C SER A 4 -7.89 -12.46 12.98
N CYS A 5 -7.84 -11.51 13.91
CA CYS A 5 -6.74 -11.39 14.86
C CYS A 5 -6.77 -12.60 15.79
N ARG A 6 -5.77 -13.48 15.68
CA ARG A 6 -5.44 -14.36 16.81
C ARG A 6 -5.01 -13.46 17.95
N LYS A 7 -5.57 -13.70 19.13
CA LYS A 7 -5.14 -13.13 20.41
C LYS A 7 -3.63 -13.35 20.60
N LEU A 8 -2.80 -12.44 20.09
CA LEU A 8 -1.47 -12.20 20.64
C LEU A 8 -1.72 -11.54 22.00
N GLY A 9 -1.16 -12.09 23.07
CA GLY A 9 -1.51 -11.78 24.46
C GLY A 9 -1.76 -10.28 24.70
N PHE A 10 -3.02 -9.94 24.97
CA PHE A 10 -3.52 -8.58 25.09
C PHE A 10 -2.70 -7.77 26.11
N LYS A 11 -1.96 -6.77 25.62
CA LYS A 11 -1.76 -5.52 26.36
C LYS A 11 -3.07 -4.70 26.28
N SER A 12 -3.26 -3.70 27.15
CA SER A 12 -4.53 -2.95 27.19
C SER A 12 -4.85 -2.33 25.84
N LEU A 13 -6.14 -2.26 25.50
CA LEU A 13 -6.64 -1.71 24.23
C LEU A 13 -6.12 -0.29 23.94
N ASP A 14 -5.83 0.48 24.98
CA ASP A 14 -5.29 1.84 24.90
C ASP A 14 -3.88 1.88 24.28
N LEU A 15 -3.05 0.86 24.54
CA LEU A 15 -1.70 0.76 23.97
C LEU A 15 -1.75 0.44 22.48
N ASP A 16 -2.70 -0.39 22.04
CA ASP A 16 -2.87 -0.74 20.62
C ASP A 16 -3.35 0.47 19.80
N LEU A 17 -4.16 1.34 20.40
CA LEU A 17 -4.63 2.58 19.76
C LEU A 17 -3.50 3.63 19.63
N GLU A 18 -2.69 3.80 20.67
CA GLU A 18 -1.55 4.72 20.62
C GLU A 18 -0.52 4.30 19.55
N GLU A 19 -0.20 3.01 19.47
CA GLU A 19 0.70 2.49 18.43
C GLU A 19 0.14 2.74 17.02
N PHE A 20 -1.17 2.54 16.84
CA PHE A 20 -1.83 2.83 15.57
C PHE A 20 -1.76 4.32 15.21
N ASP A 21 -2.00 5.21 16.17
CA ASP A 21 -1.93 6.66 15.95
C ASP A 21 -0.52 7.14 15.56
N LEU A 22 0.52 6.56 16.14
CA LEU A 22 1.91 6.80 15.73
C LEU A 22 2.15 6.40 14.27
N LEU A 23 1.58 5.29 13.81
CA LEU A 23 1.65 4.89 12.40
C LEU A 23 0.87 5.85 11.49
N GLN A 24 -0.29 6.35 11.95
CA GLN A 24 -1.07 7.34 11.21
C GLN A 24 -0.32 8.66 11.05
N ALA A 25 0.46 9.06 12.05
CA ALA A 25 1.30 10.27 11.99
C ALA A 25 2.37 10.20 10.87
N ASN A 26 2.78 9.00 10.48
CA ASN A 26 3.71 8.78 9.37
C ASN A 26 3.04 8.74 7.99
N ARG A 27 1.71 8.85 7.91
CA ARG A 27 1.04 8.96 6.60
C ARG A 27 1.48 10.23 5.87
N PHE A 28 1.68 10.09 4.56
CA PHE A 28 2.01 11.23 3.71
C PHE A 28 0.90 12.29 3.77
N LYS A 29 1.31 13.55 3.96
CA LYS A 29 0.40 14.70 3.86
C LYS A 29 -0.17 14.78 2.44
N LYS A 30 -1.41 15.27 2.31
CA LYS A 30 -2.13 15.38 1.03
C LYS A 30 -1.31 16.01 -0.12
N VAL A 31 -0.53 17.06 0.18
CA VAL A 31 0.34 17.73 -0.81
C VAL A 31 1.45 16.78 -1.31
N ALA A 32 2.06 16.02 -0.42
CA ALA A 32 3.08 15.03 -0.79
C ALA A 32 2.47 13.88 -1.61
N VAL A 33 1.24 13.47 -1.31
CA VAL A 33 0.50 12.47 -2.10
C VAL A 33 0.28 12.96 -3.52
N THR A 34 -0.19 14.20 -3.72
CA THR A 34 -0.43 14.72 -5.09
C THR A 34 0.82 14.80 -5.96
N GLN A 35 1.99 15.00 -5.35
CA GLN A 35 3.28 15.02 -6.07
C GLN A 35 3.81 13.63 -6.38
N SER A 36 3.42 12.64 -5.57
CA SER A 36 3.95 11.28 -5.62
C SER A 36 2.98 10.28 -6.26
N CYS A 37 1.81 10.71 -6.73
CA CYS A 37 0.77 9.86 -7.34
C CYS A 37 0.29 10.44 -8.68
N ARG A 38 1.20 11.02 -9.47
CA ARG A 38 0.88 11.78 -10.69
C ARG A 38 0.20 10.90 -11.73
N GLU A 39 0.63 9.65 -11.88
CA GLU A 39 0.05 8.72 -12.86
C GLU A 39 -1.39 8.36 -12.50
N ALA A 40 -1.65 8.13 -11.21
CA ALA A 40 -2.99 7.83 -10.71
C ALA A 40 -3.97 9.00 -10.85
N LEU A 41 -3.45 10.24 -10.82
CA LEU A 41 -4.22 11.48 -10.93
C LEU A 41 -4.40 11.98 -12.36
N GLN A 42 -3.83 11.31 -13.37
CA GLN A 42 -4.11 11.63 -14.76
C GLN A 42 -5.58 11.39 -15.09
N ASN A 43 -6.20 12.29 -15.86
CA ASN A 43 -7.61 12.21 -16.24
C ASN A 43 -8.00 10.85 -16.85
N VAL A 44 -7.11 10.23 -17.63
CA VAL A 44 -7.33 8.92 -18.26
C VAL A 44 -7.34 7.74 -17.28
N ASN A 45 -6.89 7.96 -16.03
CA ASN A 45 -6.75 6.96 -14.99
C ASN A 45 -7.71 7.17 -13.81
N LEU A 46 -8.36 8.34 -13.70
CA LEU A 46 -9.29 8.65 -12.59
C LEU A 46 -10.39 7.60 -12.44
N SER A 47 -11.00 7.16 -13.54
CA SER A 47 -12.07 6.15 -13.54
C SER A 47 -11.58 4.73 -13.21
N LYS A 48 -10.27 4.50 -13.16
CA LYS A 48 -9.65 3.21 -12.81
C LYS A 48 -9.37 3.10 -11.31
N ASN A 49 -9.66 4.15 -10.54
CA ASN A 49 -9.55 4.17 -9.09
C ASN A 49 -10.93 4.01 -8.45
N CYS A 50 -11.08 3.07 -7.52
CA CYS A 50 -12.35 2.90 -6.80
C CYS A 50 -12.60 4.03 -5.79
N TYR A 51 -11.54 4.57 -5.20
CA TYR A 51 -11.58 5.70 -4.28
C TYR A 51 -10.51 6.73 -4.67
N THR A 52 -10.80 8.02 -4.48
CA THR A 52 -9.91 9.11 -4.89
C THR A 52 -8.74 9.33 -3.92
N ASP A 53 -8.88 8.87 -2.68
CA ASP A 53 -7.88 8.94 -1.61
C ASP A 53 -7.12 7.62 -1.40
N VAL A 54 -7.46 6.57 -2.16
CA VAL A 54 -6.76 5.28 -2.17
C VAL A 54 -6.18 5.04 -3.55
N ILE A 55 -4.98 5.57 -3.77
CA ILE A 55 -4.25 5.54 -5.04
C ILE A 55 -2.79 5.14 -4.82
N PRO A 56 -2.11 4.51 -5.79
CA PRO A 56 -0.73 4.05 -5.63
C PRO A 56 0.25 5.23 -5.74
N PHE A 57 1.40 5.11 -5.06
CA PHE A 57 2.54 6.00 -5.31
C PHE A 57 3.23 5.62 -6.62
N ASP A 58 3.71 6.61 -7.36
CA ASP A 58 4.40 6.44 -8.63
C ASP A 58 5.68 5.59 -8.47
N GLU A 59 6.37 5.72 -7.33
CA GLU A 59 7.62 5.00 -7.03
C GLU A 59 7.43 3.48 -6.99
N ASN A 60 6.30 3.01 -6.46
CA ASN A 60 6.06 1.58 -6.24
C ASN A 60 4.84 1.03 -6.99
N ARG A 61 4.22 1.81 -7.89
CA ARG A 61 3.08 1.32 -8.67
C ARG A 61 3.47 0.15 -9.58
N VAL A 62 2.51 -0.73 -9.83
CA VAL A 62 2.66 -1.73 -10.88
C VAL A 62 2.47 -1.07 -12.25
N VAL A 63 3.41 -1.28 -13.17
CA VAL A 63 3.35 -0.78 -14.55
C VAL A 63 3.03 -1.94 -15.49
N LEU A 64 1.87 -1.90 -16.15
CA LEU A 64 1.48 -2.93 -17.11
C LEU A 64 2.25 -2.77 -18.42
N LYS A 65 2.53 -3.89 -19.10
CA LYS A 65 3.14 -3.85 -20.43
C LYS A 65 2.13 -3.27 -21.43
N SER A 66 2.54 -2.23 -22.16
CA SER A 66 1.71 -1.64 -23.20
C SER A 66 1.42 -2.67 -24.30
N SER A 67 0.14 -2.87 -24.62
CA SER A 67 -0.29 -3.69 -25.75
C SER A 67 0.06 -3.01 -27.08
N LYS A 68 0.31 -3.78 -28.15
CA LYS A 68 0.69 -3.27 -29.50
C LYS A 68 -0.29 -2.29 -30.15
N ASP A 69 -1.52 -2.18 -29.64
CA ASP A 69 -2.49 -1.18 -30.11
C ASP A 69 -2.23 0.18 -29.47
N THR A 70 -1.39 0.98 -30.13
CA THR A 70 -0.84 2.28 -29.70
C THR A 70 -1.87 3.40 -29.52
N ARG A 71 -3.18 3.13 -29.61
CA ARG A 71 -4.22 4.16 -29.76
C ARG A 71 -4.91 4.60 -28.46
N SER A 72 -4.58 4.02 -27.30
CA SER A 72 -5.22 4.41 -26.03
C SER A 72 -4.21 4.67 -24.90
N SER A 73 -4.22 5.90 -24.40
CA SER A 73 -3.42 6.35 -23.26
C SER A 73 -3.84 5.68 -21.94
N GLY A 74 -2.90 5.53 -21.01
CA GLY A 74 -3.15 4.97 -19.67
C GLY A 74 -3.31 3.45 -19.61
N ARG A 75 -2.90 2.69 -20.63
CA ARG A 75 -2.93 1.21 -20.62
C ARG A 75 -1.90 0.58 -19.69
N ASP A 76 -0.87 1.33 -19.31
CA ASP A 76 0.17 0.91 -18.38
C ASP A 76 -0.24 1.07 -16.91
N TYR A 77 -1.42 1.67 -16.64
CA TYR A 77 -1.89 1.97 -15.30
C TYR A 77 -2.85 0.93 -14.74
N ILE A 78 -2.56 0.49 -13.51
CA ILE A 78 -3.46 -0.22 -12.62
C ILE A 78 -3.28 0.33 -11.20
N ASN A 79 -4.36 0.46 -10.42
CA ASN A 79 -4.27 0.84 -9.01
C ASN A 79 -3.77 -0.35 -8.18
N ALA A 80 -2.44 -0.51 -8.15
CA ALA A 80 -1.74 -1.50 -7.37
C ALA A 80 -0.31 -1.04 -7.08
N SER A 81 0.24 -1.44 -5.94
CA SER A 81 1.61 -1.13 -5.52
C SER A 81 2.35 -2.41 -5.12
N PHE A 82 3.66 -2.44 -5.37
CA PHE A 82 4.56 -3.42 -4.77
C PHE A 82 4.71 -3.13 -3.27
N VAL A 83 4.66 -4.18 -2.46
CA VAL A 83 4.83 -4.11 -1.00
C VAL A 83 6.01 -4.98 -0.61
N GLU A 84 6.94 -4.41 0.15
CA GLU A 84 8.03 -5.17 0.73
C GLU A 84 7.48 -6.04 1.88
N VAL A 85 7.77 -7.33 1.80
CA VAL A 85 7.53 -8.25 2.92
C VAL A 85 8.84 -8.36 3.68
N GLY A 86 8.81 -8.10 4.99
CA GLY A 86 9.99 -8.18 5.83
C GLY A 86 10.71 -9.51 5.68
N ARG A 87 12.06 -9.50 5.75
CA ARG A 87 12.86 -10.72 5.71
C ARG A 87 12.30 -11.70 6.74
N LEU A 88 11.92 -12.89 6.27
CA LEU A 88 11.68 -14.04 7.15
C LEU A 88 12.98 -14.29 7.89
N VAL A 89 13.05 -13.85 9.15
CA VAL A 89 14.09 -14.35 10.05
C VAL A 89 13.71 -15.82 10.27
N PRO A 90 14.57 -16.79 9.90
CA PRO A 90 14.32 -18.17 10.24
C PRO A 90 14.19 -18.24 11.75
N VAL A 91 13.00 -18.55 12.25
CA VAL A 91 12.83 -18.87 13.67
C VAL A 91 13.53 -20.21 13.85
N ASN A 92 14.80 -20.19 14.25
CA ASN A 92 15.54 -21.41 14.59
C ASN A 92 14.86 -22.05 15.81
N PRO A 93 14.19 -23.20 15.69
CA PRO A 93 13.44 -23.80 16.79
C PRO A 93 14.33 -24.59 17.77
N PHE A 94 15.67 -24.46 17.68
CA PHE A 94 16.63 -25.34 18.37
C PHE A 94 17.69 -24.61 19.23
N HIS A 95 17.39 -23.42 19.76
CA HIS A 95 18.23 -22.82 20.82
C HIS A 95 17.51 -22.83 22.18
N SER A 96 17.26 -24.03 22.68
CA SER A 96 17.05 -24.30 24.11
C SER A 96 17.26 -25.80 24.38
N LEU A 97 18.53 -26.18 24.46
CA LEU A 97 19.02 -27.33 25.24
C LEU A 97 20.25 -26.87 26.01
#